data_AF-A0A4Q5QKZ0-F1
#
_entry.id   AF-A0A4Q5QKZ0-F1
#
_cell.length_a   1.000
_cell.length_b   1.000
_cell.length_c   1.000
_cell.angle_alpha   90.00
_cell.angle_beta   90.00
_cell.angle_gamma   90.00
#
_symmetry.space_group_name_H-M   'P 1'
#
loop_
_entity.id
_entity.type
_entity.pdbx_description
1 polymer ?
#
loop_
_entity_poly.entity_id
_entity_poly.type
_entity_poly.pdbx_seq_one_letter_code
_entity_poly.pdbx_strand_id
1 'polypeptide(L)'
;MKYLFLLAFLLSAYSGYAQQNATITYDVKYHGKEVPGGRLKLFISGNHAHLQRAADPNAKEQSYLDYANGRTMQVLTLQNNTHVTLLKNFKDYEQPELLPDTATILGYLCKKAKVVIRSNTIEVWYTNALPIKGTPSIGVTPGLGLVLKTVRNGEQEVIATNINTNKINNTDFTWPTAAQLGAVVDAATYNQQIIESRYKTVTVFNQEQLSFGYDQPNPAEGQTNITYHYAGGTVILKKIKLPDYKSGTQLFAELSQYSNGDAYDRTGSVFMIPVDKPQSFLQGLQKGVKTLPVYKEKYQGVVATDNYLPTLELLRFFTPFGIRKYNAASNIKGYNWADSAVFREDITELQPRLQGEVWIGVFIGNYDKG
;
A
#
# COMPACT_ATOMS: atom_id res chain seq x y z
N MET A 1 37.70 73.78 -10.43
CA MET A 1 37.11 72.68 -9.63
C MET A 1 35.66 72.49 -10.04
N LYS A 2 35.34 71.35 -10.67
CA LYS A 2 34.11 70.55 -10.47
C LYS A 2 34.02 69.52 -11.59
N TYR A 3 34.43 68.30 -11.25
CA TYR A 3 34.27 67.11 -12.08
C TYR A 3 32.79 66.75 -12.15
N LEU A 4 32.25 66.52 -13.34
CA LEU A 4 30.92 65.94 -13.55
C LEU A 4 31.12 64.52 -14.08
N PHE A 5 30.99 63.53 -13.20
CA PHE A 5 31.00 62.12 -13.56
C PHE A 5 29.62 61.73 -14.10
N LEU A 6 29.55 61.32 -15.36
CA LEU A 6 28.37 60.66 -15.94
C LEU A 6 28.46 59.16 -15.60
N LEU A 7 27.59 58.68 -14.71
CA LEU A 7 27.43 57.25 -14.44
C LEU A 7 26.31 56.71 -15.32
N ALA A 8 26.65 55.93 -16.35
CA ALA A 8 25.68 55.21 -17.17
C ALA A 8 25.26 53.92 -16.44
N PHE A 9 24.04 53.89 -15.92
CA PHE A 9 23.42 52.66 -15.42
C PHE A 9 22.90 51.83 -16.62
N LEU A 10 23.62 50.77 -16.96
CA LEU A 10 23.12 49.68 -17.81
C LEU A 10 22.13 48.84 -16.97
N LEU A 11 20.83 49.13 -17.10
CA LEU A 11 19.78 48.20 -16.67
C LEU A 11 19.74 47.02 -17.65
N SER A 12 20.45 45.95 -17.32
CA SER A 12 20.18 44.63 -17.89
C SER A 12 18.85 44.13 -17.36
N ALA A 13 17.78 44.31 -18.16
CA ALA A 13 16.49 43.69 -17.91
C ALA A 13 16.63 42.16 -18.02
N TYR A 14 16.68 41.47 -16.89
CA TYR A 14 16.40 40.04 -16.85
C TYR A 14 14.91 39.88 -17.17
N SER A 15 14.59 39.58 -18.43
CA SER A 15 13.27 39.08 -18.81
C SER A 15 13.10 37.69 -18.19
N GLY A 16 12.55 37.63 -16.99
CA GLY A 16 11.98 36.40 -16.46
C GLY A 16 10.83 36.00 -17.37
N TYR A 17 11.08 35.14 -18.37
CA TYR A 17 10.01 34.53 -19.15
C TYR A 17 9.15 33.71 -18.19
N ALA A 18 7.93 34.18 -17.93
CA ALA A 18 6.94 33.41 -17.22
C ALA A 18 6.72 32.08 -17.98
N GLN A 19 6.96 30.96 -17.30
CA GLN A 19 6.82 29.63 -17.88
C GLN A 19 5.36 29.45 -18.35
N GLN A 20 5.20 29.05 -19.62
CA GLN A 20 3.90 28.99 -20.29
C GLN A 20 3.06 27.78 -19.85
N ASN A 21 1.75 27.85 -20.06
CA ASN A 21 0.85 26.74 -19.80
C ASN A 21 0.88 25.75 -20.97
N ALA A 22 0.89 24.45 -20.69
CA ALA A 22 0.78 23.43 -21.73
C ALA A 22 0.18 22.12 -21.23
N THR A 23 -0.56 21.45 -22.10
CA THR A 23 -0.99 20.07 -21.92
C THR A 23 -0.31 19.20 -22.97
N ILE A 24 0.39 18.16 -22.51
CA ILE A 24 1.06 17.18 -23.39
C ILE A 24 0.38 15.84 -23.20
N THR A 25 -0.01 15.21 -24.31
CA THR A 25 -0.55 13.85 -24.33
C THR A 25 0.52 12.90 -24.82
N TYR A 26 0.69 11.77 -24.12
CA TYR A 26 1.62 10.72 -24.48
C TYR A 26 0.90 9.39 -24.66
N ASP A 27 1.31 8.64 -25.68
CA ASP A 27 0.92 7.25 -25.84
C ASP A 27 2.06 6.31 -25.41
N VAL A 28 1.68 5.16 -24.86
CA VAL A 28 2.61 4.14 -24.38
C VAL A 28 2.51 2.93 -25.29
N LYS A 29 3.66 2.45 -25.76
CA LYS A 29 3.78 1.26 -26.60
C LYS A 29 4.73 0.25 -25.96
N TYR A 30 4.44 -1.02 -26.15
CA TYR A 30 5.31 -2.13 -25.77
C TYR A 30 5.48 -3.04 -26.99
N HIS A 31 6.73 -3.25 -27.44
CA HIS A 31 7.03 -3.92 -28.72
C HIS A 31 6.22 -3.37 -29.90
N GLY A 32 6.12 -2.03 -29.96
CA GLY A 32 5.39 -1.30 -31.00
C GLY A 32 3.87 -1.34 -30.90
N LYS A 33 3.29 -2.14 -29.99
CA LYS A 33 1.84 -2.22 -29.77
C LYS A 33 1.39 -1.25 -28.69
N GLU A 34 0.28 -0.56 -28.91
CA GLU A 34 -0.30 0.32 -27.89
C GLU A 34 -0.67 -0.45 -26.62
N VAL A 35 -0.41 0.16 -25.47
CA VAL A 35 -0.80 -0.38 -24.16
C VAL A 35 -2.18 0.20 -23.79
N PRO A 36 -3.24 -0.63 -23.72
CA PRO A 36 -4.57 -0.17 -23.33
C PRO A 36 -4.55 0.53 -21.98
N GLY A 37 -5.17 1.71 -21.89
CA GLY A 37 -5.17 2.53 -20.67
C GLY A 37 -3.82 3.16 -20.29
N GLY A 38 -2.77 2.96 -21.10
CA GLY A 38 -1.43 3.48 -20.84
C GLY A 38 -1.25 4.98 -21.12
N ARG A 39 -2.21 5.63 -21.79
CA ARG A 39 -2.13 7.05 -22.16
C ARG A 39 -1.90 7.95 -20.96
N LEU A 40 -0.94 8.87 -21.08
CA LEU A 40 -0.59 9.84 -20.03
C LEU A 40 -0.92 11.26 -20.49
N LYS A 41 -1.26 12.11 -19.53
CA LYS A 41 -1.38 13.55 -19.73
C LYS A 41 -0.49 14.27 -18.74
N LEU A 42 0.34 15.19 -19.23
CA LEU A 42 1.13 16.10 -18.43
C LEU A 42 0.55 17.50 -18.57
N PHE A 43 0.05 18.04 -17.47
CA PHE A 43 -0.42 19.42 -17.37
C PHE A 43 0.68 20.28 -16.77
N ILE A 44 1.02 21.39 -17.40
CA ILE A 44 2.07 22.32 -16.98
C ILE A 44 1.44 23.69 -16.80
N SER A 45 1.57 24.27 -15.60
CA SER A 45 1.12 25.63 -15.29
C SER A 45 2.22 26.37 -14.56
N GLY A 46 2.87 27.31 -15.23
CA GLY A 46 4.05 28.00 -14.69
C GLY A 46 5.15 27.02 -14.28
N ASN A 47 5.59 27.12 -13.02
CA ASN A 47 6.63 26.28 -12.43
C ASN A 47 6.11 24.93 -11.88
N HIS A 48 4.88 24.56 -12.19
CA HIS A 48 4.26 23.36 -11.67
C HIS A 48 3.82 22.45 -12.81
N ALA A 49 3.95 21.14 -12.62
CA ALA A 49 3.33 20.17 -13.51
C ALA A 49 2.71 18.99 -12.76
N HIS A 50 1.68 18.39 -13.36
CA HIS A 50 0.94 17.23 -12.86
C HIS A 50 0.87 16.18 -13.95
N LEU A 51 1.42 15.00 -13.66
CA LEU A 51 1.37 13.84 -14.54
C LEU A 51 0.21 12.93 -14.10
N GLN A 52 -0.71 12.68 -15.03
CA GLN A 52 -1.90 11.86 -14.81
C GLN A 52 -1.96 10.70 -15.80
N ARG A 53 -2.56 9.58 -15.36
CA ARG A 53 -3.00 8.50 -16.25
C ARG A 53 -4.37 8.88 -16.81
N ALA A 54 -4.54 8.90 -18.13
CA ALA A 54 -5.79 9.31 -18.74
C ALA A 54 -6.96 8.37 -18.39
N ALA A 55 -6.68 7.07 -18.16
CA ALA A 55 -7.67 6.08 -17.76
C ALA A 55 -8.06 6.16 -16.28
N ASP A 56 -7.24 6.77 -15.44
CA ASP A 56 -7.50 6.94 -14.00
C ASP A 56 -6.92 8.27 -13.49
N PRO A 57 -7.55 9.42 -13.84
CA PRO A 57 -7.08 10.74 -13.41
C PRO A 57 -7.08 10.91 -11.89
N ASN A 58 -7.95 10.17 -11.20
CA ASN A 58 -8.14 10.24 -9.75
C ASN A 58 -7.46 9.09 -9.00
N ALA A 59 -6.41 8.50 -9.60
CA ALA A 59 -5.60 7.48 -8.96
C ALA A 59 -5.21 7.90 -7.53
N LYS A 60 -5.15 6.94 -6.60
CA LYS A 60 -4.79 7.24 -5.20
C LYS A 60 -3.42 7.92 -5.09
N GLU A 61 -2.49 7.56 -5.96
CA GLU A 61 -1.18 8.20 -6.07
C GLU A 61 -1.19 9.22 -7.22
N GLN A 62 -0.83 10.46 -6.88
CA GLN A 62 -0.76 11.58 -7.81
C GLN A 62 0.70 12.08 -7.90
N SER A 63 1.15 12.40 -9.11
CA SER A 63 2.56 12.69 -9.40
C SER A 63 2.77 14.11 -9.93
N TYR A 64 3.62 14.88 -9.25
CA TYR A 64 3.84 16.29 -9.53
C TYR A 64 5.32 16.62 -9.70
N LEU A 65 5.58 17.68 -10.47
CA LEU A 65 6.89 18.31 -10.65
C LEU A 65 6.78 19.75 -10.13
N ASP A 66 7.59 20.06 -9.12
CA ASP A 66 7.72 21.38 -8.52
C ASP A 66 9.04 22.00 -9.01
N TYR A 67 8.98 22.68 -10.16
CA TYR A 67 10.16 23.33 -10.75
C TYR A 67 10.63 24.53 -9.95
N ALA A 68 9.75 25.17 -9.18
CA ALA A 68 10.11 26.29 -8.32
C ALA A 68 11.11 25.86 -7.24
N ASN A 69 10.93 24.65 -6.69
CA ASN A 69 11.80 24.09 -5.67
C ASN A 69 12.76 22.99 -6.19
N GLY A 70 12.73 22.69 -7.50
CA GLY A 70 13.61 21.70 -8.12
C GLY A 70 13.41 20.28 -7.58
N ARG A 71 12.16 19.85 -7.38
CA ARG A 71 11.81 18.56 -6.76
C ARG A 71 10.58 17.91 -7.38
N THR A 72 10.48 16.60 -7.26
CA THR A 72 9.26 15.84 -7.49
C THR A 72 8.44 15.78 -6.21
N MET A 73 7.15 15.58 -6.38
CA MET A 73 6.21 15.42 -5.29
C MET A 73 5.21 14.33 -5.64
N GLN A 74 5.12 13.30 -4.82
CA GLN A 74 4.15 12.22 -4.96
C GLN A 74 3.18 12.28 -3.78
N VAL A 75 1.90 12.42 -4.05
CA VAL A 75 0.85 12.55 -3.04
C VAL A 75 0.01 11.29 -3.06
N LEU A 76 -0.08 10.60 -1.92
CA LEU A 76 -0.89 9.39 -1.76
C LEU A 76 -2.12 9.70 -0.91
N THR A 77 -3.30 9.36 -1.43
CA THR A 77 -4.57 9.37 -0.67
C THR A 77 -4.78 8.00 -0.02
N LEU A 78 -4.86 8.00 1.32
CA LEU A 78 -5.07 6.82 2.16
C LEU A 78 -6.57 6.46 2.26
N GLN A 79 -6.89 5.28 2.80
CA GLN A 79 -8.27 4.75 2.85
C GLN A 79 -9.24 5.60 3.68
N ASN A 80 -8.73 6.31 4.68
CA ASN A 80 -9.46 7.25 5.54
C ASN A 80 -9.53 8.67 4.94
N ASN A 81 -9.18 8.84 3.67
CA ASN A 81 -9.07 10.12 2.97
C ASN A 81 -8.03 11.10 3.57
N THR A 82 -7.07 10.61 4.37
CA THR A 82 -5.89 11.41 4.72
C THR A 82 -4.81 11.28 3.64
N HIS A 83 -3.84 12.18 3.66
CA HIS A 83 -2.79 12.25 2.64
C HIS A 83 -1.40 12.13 3.24
N VAL A 84 -0.49 11.54 2.49
CA VAL A 84 0.96 11.58 2.75
C VAL A 84 1.70 11.98 1.47
N THR A 85 2.79 12.70 1.63
CA THR A 85 3.60 13.20 0.53
C THR A 85 5.03 12.70 0.61
N LEU A 86 5.57 12.25 -0.52
CA LEU A 86 7.00 12.05 -0.72
C LEU A 86 7.56 13.19 -1.58
N LEU A 87 8.63 13.81 -1.11
CA LEU A 87 9.40 14.80 -1.84
C LEU A 87 10.77 14.23 -2.20
N LYS A 88 11.24 14.48 -3.43
CA LYS A 88 12.59 14.10 -3.84
C LYS A 88 13.20 15.15 -4.76
N ASN A 89 14.40 15.64 -4.46
CA ASN A 89 15.01 16.68 -5.29
C ASN A 89 15.43 16.11 -6.65
N PHE A 90 15.40 16.92 -7.69
CA PHE A 90 15.82 16.52 -9.04
C PHE A 90 17.27 16.02 -9.07
N LYS A 91 18.15 16.62 -8.27
CA LYS A 91 19.56 16.22 -8.13
C LYS A 91 19.75 14.84 -7.50
N ASP A 92 18.76 14.32 -6.78
CA ASP A 92 18.82 13.02 -6.10
C ASP A 92 18.35 11.87 -7.03
N TYR A 93 17.96 12.18 -8.27
CA TYR A 93 17.72 11.21 -9.32
C TYR A 93 19.00 10.93 -10.11
N GLU A 94 19.00 9.82 -10.84
CA GLU A 94 20.11 9.46 -11.72
C GLU A 94 20.30 10.52 -12.80
N GLN A 95 21.56 10.95 -12.97
CA GLN A 95 21.90 12.03 -13.88
C GLN A 95 22.07 11.48 -15.31
N PRO A 96 21.50 12.16 -16.33
CA PRO A 96 21.61 11.70 -17.70
C PRO A 96 22.98 11.98 -18.31
N GLU A 97 23.45 11.05 -19.13
CA GLU A 97 24.48 11.26 -20.13
C GLU A 97 23.86 11.90 -21.38
N LEU A 98 24.40 13.03 -21.84
CA LEU A 98 23.95 13.67 -23.08
C LEU A 98 24.57 12.96 -24.29
N LEU A 99 23.75 12.69 -25.30
CA LEU A 99 24.17 12.00 -26.51
C LEU A 99 24.08 12.95 -27.73
N PRO A 100 24.91 12.73 -28.77
CA PRO A 100 24.94 13.61 -29.94
C PRO A 100 23.72 13.44 -30.86
N ASP A 101 23.00 12.32 -30.76
CA ASP A 101 21.84 12.06 -31.61
C ASP A 101 20.71 13.09 -31.42
N THR A 102 19.98 13.31 -32.50
CA THR A 102 18.79 14.17 -32.51
C THR A 102 17.63 13.49 -33.22
N ALA A 103 16.41 13.94 -32.95
CA ALA A 103 15.21 13.52 -33.66
C ALA A 103 14.19 14.65 -33.70
N THR A 104 13.31 14.67 -34.70
CA THR A 104 12.19 15.61 -34.75
C THR A 104 10.92 14.93 -34.29
N ILE A 105 10.26 15.47 -33.26
CA ILE A 105 9.01 14.94 -32.69
C ILE A 105 8.00 16.08 -32.62
N LEU A 106 6.82 15.90 -33.22
CA LEU A 106 5.77 16.93 -33.32
C LEU A 106 6.28 18.28 -33.87
N GLY A 107 7.26 18.25 -34.78
CA GLY A 107 7.88 19.45 -35.37
C GLY A 107 8.99 20.08 -34.53
N TYR A 108 9.28 19.56 -33.33
CA TYR A 108 10.35 20.06 -32.46
C TYR A 108 11.61 19.23 -32.57
N LEU A 109 12.76 19.90 -32.79
CA LEU A 109 14.07 19.26 -32.69
C LEU A 109 14.34 18.85 -31.25
N CYS A 110 14.59 17.56 -31.05
CA CYS A 110 14.89 16.95 -29.77
C CYS A 110 16.34 16.48 -29.74
N LYS A 111 17.02 16.75 -28.62
CA LYS A 111 18.32 16.17 -28.27
C LYS A 111 18.11 14.83 -27.57
N LYS A 112 19.07 13.92 -27.69
CA LYS A 112 19.04 12.63 -27.02
C LYS A 112 19.86 12.66 -25.72
N ALA A 113 19.38 11.95 -24.71
CA ALA A 113 20.10 11.64 -23.50
C ALA A 113 19.85 10.18 -23.10
N LYS A 114 20.70 9.65 -22.22
CA LYS A 114 20.61 8.31 -21.68
C LYS A 114 20.73 8.36 -20.17
N VAL A 115 19.88 7.63 -19.46
CA VAL A 115 19.98 7.44 -18.02
C VAL A 115 19.82 5.96 -17.68
N VAL A 116 20.58 5.47 -16.70
CA VAL A 116 20.50 4.09 -16.23
C VAL A 116 19.88 4.08 -14.84
N ILE A 117 18.70 3.47 -14.69
CA ILE A 117 17.98 3.37 -13.41
C ILE A 117 17.78 1.90 -13.07
N ARG A 118 18.44 1.42 -12.01
CA ARG A 118 18.38 0.01 -11.57
C ARG A 118 18.57 -0.97 -12.74
N SER A 119 19.69 -0.82 -13.45
CA SER A 119 20.07 -1.59 -14.64
C SER A 119 19.18 -1.42 -15.88
N ASN A 120 18.12 -0.62 -15.82
CA ASN A 120 17.33 -0.30 -17.01
C ASN A 120 17.95 0.89 -17.72
N THR A 121 18.21 0.74 -19.02
CA THR A 121 18.63 1.86 -19.86
C THR A 121 17.39 2.59 -20.36
N ILE A 122 17.34 3.90 -20.14
CA ILE A 122 16.26 4.76 -20.61
C ILE A 122 16.88 5.80 -21.53
N GLU A 123 16.52 5.74 -22.81
CA GLU A 123 16.84 6.78 -23.78
C GLU A 123 15.75 7.84 -23.75
N VAL A 124 16.14 9.10 -23.79
CA VAL A 124 15.27 10.26 -23.59
C VAL A 124 15.49 11.24 -24.73
N TRP A 125 14.42 11.63 -25.41
CA TRP A 125 14.42 12.71 -26.40
C TRP A 125 13.67 13.91 -25.83
N TYR A 126 14.37 15.04 -25.74
CA TYR A 126 13.87 16.25 -25.11
C TYR A 126 14.15 17.49 -25.96
N THR A 127 13.27 18.49 -25.86
CA THR A 127 13.44 19.78 -26.53
C THR A 127 13.51 20.93 -25.52
N ASN A 128 14.23 21.99 -25.89
CA ASN A 128 14.28 23.27 -25.18
C ASN A 128 13.74 24.42 -26.06
N ALA A 129 13.09 24.08 -27.18
CA ALA A 129 12.52 25.08 -28.09
C ALA A 129 11.29 25.77 -27.50
N LEU A 130 10.60 25.12 -26.56
CA LEU A 130 9.49 25.71 -25.81
C LEU A 130 9.99 26.14 -24.41
N PRO A 131 9.50 27.27 -23.87
CA PRO A 131 9.85 27.75 -22.54
C PRO A 131 9.07 26.97 -21.45
N ILE A 132 9.06 25.64 -21.52
CA ILE A 132 8.40 24.73 -20.58
C ILE A 132 9.28 23.49 -20.36
N LYS A 133 9.18 22.89 -19.17
CA LYS A 133 9.83 21.63 -18.82
C LYS A 133 8.79 20.59 -18.42
N GLY A 134 9.06 19.34 -18.75
CA GLY A 134 8.10 18.27 -18.53
C GLY A 134 8.68 16.91 -18.82
N THR A 135 8.18 15.89 -18.14
CA THR A 135 8.55 14.50 -18.43
C THR A 135 7.34 13.57 -18.25
N PRO A 136 7.17 12.55 -19.11
CA PRO A 136 6.15 11.52 -18.93
C PRO A 136 6.49 10.54 -17.79
N SER A 137 7.63 10.72 -17.11
CA SER A 137 8.00 9.99 -15.90
C SER A 137 8.77 10.90 -14.95
N ILE A 138 8.18 11.27 -13.82
CA ILE A 138 8.70 12.32 -12.93
C ILE A 138 10.13 12.05 -12.41
N GLY A 139 10.54 10.78 -12.33
CA GLY A 139 11.89 10.38 -11.89
C GLY A 139 12.91 10.25 -13.02
N VAL A 140 12.53 10.50 -14.28
CA VAL A 140 13.39 10.40 -15.45
C VAL A 140 13.69 11.81 -15.95
N THR A 141 14.90 12.27 -15.65
CA THR A 141 15.49 13.53 -16.14
C THR A 141 14.57 14.76 -16.03
N PRO A 142 13.92 15.02 -14.88
CA PRO A 142 12.89 16.06 -14.77
C PRO A 142 13.38 17.47 -15.10
N GLY A 143 14.68 17.75 -14.96
CA GLY A 143 15.24 19.09 -15.20
C GLY A 143 15.69 19.41 -16.64
N LEU A 144 15.67 18.44 -17.55
CA LEU A 144 16.43 18.47 -18.81
C LEU A 144 15.82 19.34 -19.92
N GLY A 145 14.48 19.49 -19.92
CA GLY A 145 13.70 20.19 -20.93
C GLY A 145 12.27 19.63 -20.97
N LEU A 146 11.56 19.82 -22.08
CA LEU A 146 10.34 19.07 -22.36
C LEU A 146 10.69 17.74 -23.02
N VAL A 147 10.57 16.64 -22.28
CA VAL A 147 10.77 15.28 -22.80
C VAL A 147 9.57 14.89 -23.66
N LEU A 148 9.82 14.62 -24.94
CA LEU A 148 8.78 14.21 -25.89
C LEU A 148 8.78 12.71 -26.18
N LYS A 149 9.87 12.00 -25.85
CA LYS A 149 9.91 10.55 -25.97
C LYS A 149 10.86 9.92 -24.95
N THR A 150 10.47 8.78 -24.42
CA THR A 150 11.37 7.88 -23.70
C THR A 150 11.28 6.47 -24.28
N VAL A 151 12.41 5.76 -24.28
CA VAL A 151 12.47 4.34 -24.64
C VAL A 151 13.22 3.60 -23.55
N ARG A 152 12.53 2.68 -22.87
CA ARG A 152 13.10 1.86 -21.80
C ARG A 152 13.46 0.48 -22.34
N ASN A 153 14.75 0.13 -22.24
CA ASN A 153 15.34 -1.12 -22.70
C ASN A 153 15.07 -1.46 -24.18
N GLY A 154 14.80 -0.47 -25.02
CA GLY A 154 14.41 -0.69 -26.42
C GLY A 154 13.00 -1.23 -26.64
N GLU A 155 12.25 -1.56 -25.59
CA GLU A 155 10.96 -2.27 -25.71
C GLU A 155 9.75 -1.38 -25.42
N GLN A 156 9.83 -0.60 -24.33
CA GLN A 156 8.73 0.25 -23.88
C GLN A 156 8.98 1.68 -24.33
N GLU A 157 8.15 2.18 -25.24
CA GLU A 157 8.18 3.54 -25.73
C GLU A 157 7.06 4.36 -25.07
N VAL A 158 7.38 5.58 -24.64
CA VAL A 158 6.39 6.61 -24.31
C VAL A 158 6.66 7.79 -25.21
N ILE A 159 5.70 8.20 -26.03
CA ILE A 159 5.89 9.23 -27.06
C ILE A 159 4.77 10.26 -27.03
N ALA A 160 5.12 11.54 -27.11
CA ALA A 160 4.17 12.64 -27.19
C ALA A 160 3.43 12.60 -28.52
N THR A 161 2.10 12.67 -28.47
CA THR A 161 1.22 12.68 -29.65
C THR A 161 0.49 13.99 -29.83
N ASN A 162 0.42 14.82 -28.78
CA ASN A 162 -0.16 16.15 -28.86
C ASN A 162 0.51 17.10 -27.86
N ILE A 163 0.75 18.34 -28.27
CA ILE A 163 1.15 19.45 -27.39
C ILE A 163 0.16 20.60 -27.64
N ASN A 164 -0.53 21.02 -26.58
CA ASN A 164 -1.45 22.15 -26.59
C ASN A 164 -0.96 23.22 -25.62
N THR A 165 -0.60 24.40 -26.13
CA THR A 165 -0.06 25.54 -25.36
C THR A 165 -1.12 26.58 -25.01
N ASN A 166 -2.40 26.29 -25.22
CA ASN A 166 -3.49 27.18 -24.83
C ASN A 166 -3.64 27.22 -23.31
N LYS A 167 -4.43 28.18 -22.81
CA LYS A 167 -4.77 28.25 -21.39
C LYS A 167 -5.35 26.91 -20.92
N ILE A 168 -4.80 26.38 -19.83
CA ILE A 168 -5.32 25.22 -19.13
C ILE A 168 -6.48 25.69 -18.24
N ASN A 169 -7.61 24.98 -18.25
CA ASN A 169 -8.70 25.29 -17.34
C ASN A 169 -8.31 24.86 -15.91
N ASN A 170 -8.77 25.60 -14.89
CA ASN A 170 -8.53 25.21 -13.49
C ASN A 170 -9.09 23.82 -13.15
N THR A 171 -10.09 23.33 -13.92
CA THR A 171 -10.62 21.97 -13.81
C THR A 171 -9.65 20.89 -14.29
N ASP A 172 -8.74 21.23 -15.21
CA ASP A 172 -7.82 20.29 -15.83
C ASP A 172 -6.52 20.15 -15.01
N PHE A 173 -6.18 21.18 -14.24
CA PHE A 173 -5.02 21.22 -13.36
C PHE A 173 -5.30 22.03 -12.11
N THR A 174 -5.18 21.39 -10.94
CA THR A 174 -5.18 22.06 -9.65
C THR A 174 -3.96 21.59 -8.86
N TRP A 175 -3.14 22.53 -8.41
CA TRP A 175 -2.04 22.23 -7.50
C TRP A 175 -2.60 21.82 -6.13
N PRO A 176 -2.09 20.76 -5.49
CA PRO A 176 -2.62 20.29 -4.22
C PRO A 176 -2.51 21.39 -3.15
N THR A 177 -3.60 21.57 -2.41
CA THR A 177 -3.64 22.44 -1.23
C THR A 177 -2.81 21.85 -0.08
N ALA A 178 -2.47 22.67 0.93
CA ALA A 178 -1.75 22.20 2.11
C ALA A 178 -2.44 21.00 2.80
N ALA A 179 -3.77 20.96 2.82
CA ALA A 179 -4.54 19.83 3.35
C ALA A 179 -4.38 18.56 2.51
N GLN A 180 -4.32 18.70 1.18
CA GLN A 180 -4.15 17.58 0.25
C GLN A 180 -2.71 17.05 0.20
N LEU A 181 -1.72 17.82 0.65
CA LEU A 181 -0.34 17.33 0.80
C LEU A 181 -0.21 16.39 1.99
N GLY A 182 -0.90 16.69 3.11
CA GLY A 182 -0.75 15.93 4.34
C GLY A 182 0.70 15.91 4.85
N ALA A 183 1.08 14.83 5.55
CA ALA A 183 2.40 14.73 6.16
C ALA A 183 3.48 14.37 5.12
N VAL A 184 4.62 15.06 5.16
CA VAL A 184 5.81 14.66 4.39
C VAL A 184 6.50 13.51 5.10
N VAL A 185 6.74 12.41 4.39
CA VAL A 185 7.34 11.17 4.92
C VAL A 185 8.56 10.75 4.10
N ASP A 186 9.42 9.92 4.69
CA ASP A 186 10.54 9.33 3.97
C ASP A 186 10.08 8.27 2.92
N ALA A 187 11.00 7.85 2.05
CA ALA A 187 10.70 6.91 0.98
C ALA A 187 10.30 5.50 1.46
N ALA A 188 10.84 5.02 2.58
CA ALA A 188 10.50 3.70 3.10
C ALA A 188 9.06 3.71 3.65
N THR A 189 8.73 4.72 4.44
CA THR A 189 7.38 4.97 4.96
C THR A 189 6.38 5.17 3.81
N TYR A 190 6.72 5.96 2.79
CA TYR A 190 5.84 6.16 1.63
C TYR A 190 5.55 4.85 0.88
N ASN A 191 6.57 4.02 0.65
CA ASN A 191 6.40 2.73 -0.02
C ASN A 191 5.56 1.76 0.80
N GLN A 192 5.73 1.73 2.13
CA GLN A 192 4.86 0.98 3.03
C GLN A 192 3.40 1.42 2.89
N GLN A 193 3.14 2.73 2.94
CA GLN A 193 1.79 3.29 2.80
C GLN A 193 1.17 2.98 1.43
N ILE A 194 1.96 2.98 0.34
CA ILE A 194 1.48 2.53 -0.97
C ILE A 194 1.01 1.07 -0.89
N ILE A 195 1.78 0.19 -0.27
CA ILE A 195 1.46 -1.24 -0.15
C ILE A 195 0.17 -1.41 0.66
N GLU A 196 0.10 -0.80 1.84
CA GLU A 196 -1.06 -0.85 2.74
C GLU A 196 -2.32 -0.23 2.12
N SER A 197 -2.17 0.75 1.22
CA SER A 197 -3.32 1.37 0.52
C SER A 197 -4.06 0.40 -0.43
N ARG A 198 -3.45 -0.73 -0.79
CA ARG A 198 -3.96 -1.71 -1.78
C ARG A 198 -4.87 -2.77 -1.19
N TYR A 199 -4.85 -2.98 0.12
CA TYR A 199 -5.66 -4.00 0.80
C TYR A 199 -6.25 -3.45 2.09
N LYS A 200 -7.35 -4.07 2.56
CA LYS A 200 -7.96 -3.72 3.83
C LYS A 200 -7.56 -4.74 4.87
N THR A 201 -6.98 -4.28 5.98
CA THR A 201 -6.70 -5.12 7.15
C THR A 201 -7.83 -4.99 8.16
N VAL A 202 -8.31 -6.11 8.69
CA VAL A 202 -9.22 -6.14 9.84
C VAL A 202 -8.49 -6.79 11.00
N THR A 203 -8.03 -5.98 11.95
CA THR A 203 -7.38 -6.50 13.16
C THR A 203 -8.43 -7.11 14.08
N VAL A 204 -8.33 -8.43 14.31
CA VAL A 204 -9.22 -9.13 15.24
C VAL A 204 -8.64 -9.08 16.65
N PHE A 205 -7.42 -9.59 16.83
CA PHE A 205 -6.71 -9.63 18.09
C PHE A 205 -5.38 -8.87 17.96
N ASN A 206 -4.93 -8.25 19.05
CA ASN A 206 -3.66 -7.54 19.07
C ASN A 206 -2.93 -7.86 20.37
N GLN A 207 -1.91 -8.71 20.29
CA GLN A 207 -1.10 -9.15 21.44
C GLN A 207 -1.94 -9.72 22.61
N GLU A 208 -2.95 -10.52 22.30
CA GLU A 208 -3.79 -11.18 23.30
C GLU A 208 -3.10 -12.41 23.89
N GLN A 209 -3.26 -12.62 25.19
CA GLN A 209 -2.73 -13.79 25.90
C GLN A 209 -3.66 -15.00 25.74
N LEU A 210 -3.11 -16.15 25.38
CA LEU A 210 -3.77 -17.46 25.49
C LEU A 210 -2.99 -18.35 26.46
N SER A 211 -3.46 -18.45 27.70
CA SER A 211 -2.82 -19.22 28.76
C SER A 211 -3.84 -20.06 29.51
N PHE A 212 -3.37 -21.02 30.30
CA PHE A 212 -4.19 -21.83 31.18
C PHE A 212 -4.23 -21.24 32.59
N GLY A 213 -5.43 -21.13 33.15
CA GLY A 213 -5.69 -20.60 34.48
C GLY A 213 -6.23 -19.17 34.49
N TYR A 214 -6.70 -18.66 33.34
CA TYR A 214 -7.47 -17.43 33.28
C TYR A 214 -8.80 -17.61 34.03
N ASP A 215 -9.00 -16.81 35.07
CA ASP A 215 -10.13 -16.89 36.01
C ASP A 215 -11.00 -15.62 36.03
N GLN A 216 -10.65 -14.62 35.22
CA GLN A 216 -11.41 -13.37 35.18
C GLN A 216 -12.76 -13.59 34.48
N PRO A 217 -13.82 -12.92 34.95
CA PRO A 217 -15.13 -13.03 34.32
C PRO A 217 -15.11 -12.44 32.92
N ASN A 218 -15.85 -13.09 32.01
CA ASN A 218 -16.07 -12.54 30.69
C ASN A 218 -16.93 -11.26 30.73
N PRO A 219 -16.79 -10.37 29.73
CA PRO A 219 -17.72 -9.26 29.52
C PRO A 219 -19.17 -9.72 29.35
N ALA A 220 -20.11 -8.77 29.44
CA ALA A 220 -21.51 -9.02 29.14
C ALA A 220 -21.66 -9.61 27.72
N GLU A 221 -22.56 -10.58 27.57
CA GLU A 221 -22.71 -11.34 26.33
C GLU A 221 -23.03 -10.44 25.13
N GLY A 222 -22.42 -10.74 23.98
CA GLY A 222 -22.76 -10.13 22.69
C GLY A 222 -22.13 -8.76 22.42
N GLN A 223 -21.33 -8.22 23.34
CA GLN A 223 -20.53 -7.02 23.09
C GLN A 223 -19.55 -7.25 21.93
N THR A 224 -19.46 -6.25 21.05
CA THR A 224 -18.60 -6.26 19.87
C THR A 224 -17.22 -5.68 20.17
N ASN A 225 -16.20 -6.17 19.45
CA ASN A 225 -14.81 -5.74 19.53
C ASN A 225 -14.15 -5.89 20.92
N ILE A 226 -14.72 -6.71 21.80
CA ILE A 226 -14.13 -7.08 23.10
C ILE A 226 -13.71 -8.55 23.11
N THR A 227 -12.59 -8.84 23.77
CA THR A 227 -12.05 -10.20 23.87
C THR A 227 -12.70 -10.94 25.02
N TYR A 228 -13.17 -12.16 24.73
CA TYR A 228 -13.71 -13.11 25.70
C TYR A 228 -12.71 -14.26 25.85
N HIS A 229 -12.54 -14.77 27.05
CA HIS A 229 -11.67 -15.89 27.37
C HIS A 229 -12.53 -17.08 27.84
N TYR A 230 -12.33 -18.24 27.22
CA TYR A 230 -13.02 -19.48 27.55
C TYR A 230 -12.00 -20.60 27.79
N ALA A 231 -12.47 -21.74 28.30
CA ALA A 231 -11.64 -22.92 28.57
C ALA A 231 -10.38 -22.58 29.39
N GLY A 232 -10.56 -21.80 30.45
CA GLY A 232 -9.47 -21.37 31.34
C GLY A 232 -8.44 -20.45 30.66
N GLY A 233 -8.78 -19.80 29.54
CA GLY A 233 -7.93 -18.85 28.80
C GLY A 233 -7.30 -19.40 27.53
N THR A 234 -7.41 -20.71 27.28
CA THR A 234 -6.85 -21.37 26.10
C THR A 234 -7.63 -21.11 24.81
N VAL A 235 -8.84 -20.54 24.92
CA VAL A 235 -9.67 -20.08 23.80
C VAL A 235 -9.99 -18.61 24.01
N ILE A 236 -9.70 -17.78 23.00
CA ILE A 236 -10.22 -16.41 22.95
C ILE A 236 -11.24 -16.26 21.82
N LEU A 237 -12.23 -15.39 22.04
CA LEU A 237 -13.25 -15.04 21.07
C LEU A 237 -13.45 -13.54 21.00
N LYS A 238 -13.80 -13.04 19.80
CA LYS A 238 -14.24 -11.66 19.60
C LYS A 238 -15.34 -11.61 18.56
N LYS A 239 -16.43 -10.93 18.91
CA LYS A 239 -17.49 -10.60 17.97
C LYS A 239 -17.06 -9.37 17.17
N ILE A 240 -16.91 -9.49 15.87
CA ILE A 240 -16.46 -8.41 14.98
C ILE A 240 -17.43 -8.23 13.81
N LYS A 241 -17.36 -7.07 13.14
CA LYS A 241 -18.07 -6.82 11.88
C LYS A 241 -17.09 -6.88 10.71
N LEU A 242 -17.22 -7.90 9.88
CA LEU A 242 -16.48 -8.06 8.63
C LEU A 242 -17.17 -7.32 7.48
N PRO A 243 -16.41 -6.81 6.49
CA PRO A 243 -16.98 -6.17 5.30
C PRO A 243 -17.79 -7.17 4.47
N ASP A 244 -18.72 -6.64 3.67
CA ASP A 244 -19.50 -7.46 2.74
C ASP A 244 -18.61 -8.12 1.68
N TYR A 245 -18.99 -9.32 1.27
CA TYR A 245 -18.33 -10.04 0.18
C TYR A 245 -18.36 -9.24 -1.12
N LYS A 246 -17.22 -9.16 -1.80
CA LYS A 246 -17.10 -8.59 -3.15
C LYS A 246 -16.46 -9.62 -4.06
N SER A 247 -17.18 -10.02 -5.12
CA SER A 247 -16.64 -10.96 -6.11
C SER A 247 -15.31 -10.45 -6.69
N GLY A 248 -14.34 -11.35 -6.81
CA GLY A 248 -13.00 -11.02 -7.32
C GLY A 248 -12.00 -10.47 -6.29
N THR A 249 -12.36 -10.38 -5.00
CA THR A 249 -11.40 -10.09 -3.92
C THR A 249 -10.79 -11.37 -3.37
N GLN A 250 -9.54 -11.30 -2.93
CA GLN A 250 -8.91 -12.36 -2.13
C GLN A 250 -9.02 -12.04 -0.64
N LEU A 251 -9.14 -13.09 0.18
CA LEU A 251 -9.15 -12.99 1.63
C LEU A 251 -8.03 -13.85 2.22
N PHE A 252 -7.25 -13.28 3.13
CA PHE A 252 -6.20 -14.00 3.85
C PHE A 252 -6.45 -13.92 5.35
N ALA A 253 -6.28 -15.04 6.05
CA ALA A 253 -6.10 -15.06 7.50
C ALA A 253 -4.61 -15.00 7.81
N GLU A 254 -4.22 -14.14 8.75
CA GLU A 254 -2.84 -14.02 9.22
C GLU A 254 -2.81 -14.04 10.74
N LEU A 255 -1.91 -14.84 11.32
CA LEU A 255 -1.67 -14.95 12.75
C LEU A 255 -0.18 -14.84 13.02
N SER A 256 0.21 -13.93 13.91
CA SER A 256 1.56 -13.87 14.48
C SER A 256 1.51 -14.37 15.92
N GLN A 257 2.40 -15.29 16.28
CA GLN A 257 2.45 -15.92 17.60
C GLN A 257 3.87 -15.94 18.14
N TYR A 258 4.01 -15.73 19.44
CA TYR A 258 5.26 -15.98 20.17
C TYR A 258 4.95 -16.56 21.56
N SER A 259 5.92 -17.27 22.14
CA SER A 259 5.77 -17.78 23.51
C SER A 259 6.00 -16.65 24.51
N ASN A 260 5.20 -16.64 25.57
CA ASN A 260 5.42 -15.81 26.75
C ASN A 260 5.68 -16.67 28.03
N GLY A 261 5.70 -18.01 27.87
CA GLY A 261 6.00 -18.95 28.94
C GLY A 261 6.04 -20.40 28.46
N ASP A 262 5.11 -20.82 27.60
CA ASP A 262 5.03 -22.20 27.13
C ASP A 262 6.22 -22.60 26.24
N ALA A 263 6.92 -23.69 26.58
CA ALA A 263 8.09 -24.17 25.85
C ALA A 263 7.75 -25.16 24.72
N TYR A 264 6.51 -25.65 24.65
CA TYR A 264 6.12 -26.76 23.78
C TYR A 264 5.53 -26.31 22.45
N ASP A 265 5.52 -27.24 21.50
CA ASP A 265 4.73 -27.15 20.28
C ASP A 265 3.27 -27.52 20.56
N ARG A 266 2.35 -26.59 20.31
CA ARG A 266 0.92 -26.73 20.62
C ARG A 266 0.08 -26.68 19.38
N THR A 267 -0.94 -27.54 19.33
CA THR A 267 -2.01 -27.44 18.35
C THR A 267 -2.74 -26.12 18.53
N GLY A 268 -2.91 -25.39 17.44
CA GLY A 268 -3.66 -24.16 17.37
C GLY A 268 -4.65 -24.13 16.22
N SER A 269 -5.72 -23.36 16.41
CA SER A 269 -6.78 -23.18 15.41
C SER A 269 -7.30 -21.75 15.47
N VAL A 270 -7.32 -21.07 14.33
CA VAL A 270 -8.13 -19.85 14.11
C VAL A 270 -9.44 -20.31 13.50
N PHE A 271 -10.57 -19.92 14.07
CA PHE A 271 -11.89 -20.43 13.66
C PHE A 271 -12.99 -19.38 13.74
N MET A 272 -14.07 -19.61 13.01
CA MET A 272 -15.34 -18.87 13.10
C MET A 272 -16.42 -19.77 13.71
N ILE A 273 -17.30 -19.20 14.54
CA ILE A 273 -18.46 -19.91 15.09
C ILE A 273 -19.73 -19.55 14.31
N PRO A 274 -20.33 -20.50 13.57
CA PRO A 274 -21.66 -20.34 13.01
C PRO A 274 -22.71 -20.14 14.11
N VAL A 275 -23.57 -19.13 13.93
CA VAL A 275 -24.68 -18.80 14.84
C VAL A 275 -26.03 -18.70 14.12
N ASP A 276 -26.09 -19.20 12.88
CA ASP A 276 -27.27 -19.23 12.01
C ASP A 276 -28.25 -20.36 12.36
N LYS A 277 -27.97 -21.14 13.41
CA LYS A 277 -28.79 -22.26 13.88
C LYS A 277 -29.15 -22.10 15.37
N PRO A 278 -30.21 -22.77 15.87
CA PRO A 278 -30.62 -22.68 17.28
C PRO A 278 -29.53 -23.08 18.28
N GLN A 279 -28.67 -24.05 17.93
CA GLN A 279 -27.50 -24.44 18.71
C GLN A 279 -26.22 -23.96 18.03
N SER A 280 -25.23 -23.57 18.84
CA SER A 280 -23.92 -23.13 18.35
C SER A 280 -22.79 -23.56 19.28
N PHE A 281 -21.55 -23.57 18.76
CA PHE A 281 -20.38 -23.85 19.59
C PHE A 281 -20.19 -22.81 20.71
N LEU A 282 -20.63 -21.57 20.47
CA LEU A 282 -20.63 -20.49 21.47
C LEU A 282 -21.47 -20.86 22.71
N GLN A 283 -22.64 -21.49 22.52
CA GLN A 283 -23.44 -21.97 23.65
C GLN A 283 -22.69 -23.04 24.46
N GLY A 284 -21.92 -23.91 23.79
CA GLY A 284 -21.07 -24.89 24.48
C GLY A 284 -19.99 -24.24 25.34
N LEU A 285 -19.43 -23.12 24.89
CA LEU A 285 -18.45 -22.34 25.65
C LEU A 285 -19.10 -21.57 26.82
N GLN A 286 -20.29 -21.02 26.63
CA GLN A 286 -21.00 -20.21 27.64
C GLN A 286 -21.73 -21.04 28.70
N LYS A 287 -22.37 -22.14 28.28
CA LYS A 287 -23.31 -22.93 29.09
C LYS A 287 -22.81 -24.36 29.35
N GLY A 288 -21.67 -24.73 28.78
CA GLY A 288 -21.01 -26.00 28.98
C GLY A 288 -21.24 -27.01 27.83
N VAL A 289 -20.29 -27.94 27.69
CA VAL A 289 -20.19 -28.90 26.58
C VAL A 289 -21.46 -29.75 26.36
N LYS A 290 -22.28 -29.94 27.39
CA LYS A 290 -23.53 -30.71 27.33
C LYS A 290 -24.62 -30.07 26.46
N THR A 291 -24.49 -28.79 26.11
CA THR A 291 -25.44 -28.13 25.20
C THR A 291 -25.21 -28.48 23.73
N LEU A 292 -24.06 -29.08 23.40
CA LEU A 292 -23.70 -29.44 22.03
C LEU A 292 -24.31 -30.82 21.66
N PRO A 293 -24.64 -31.04 20.38
CA PRO A 293 -25.14 -32.34 19.93
C PRO A 293 -24.08 -33.44 20.12
N VAL A 294 -24.53 -34.63 20.51
CA VAL A 294 -23.66 -35.79 20.75
C VAL A 294 -23.64 -36.70 19.52
N TYR A 295 -22.44 -37.03 19.07
CA TYR A 295 -22.15 -37.99 18.01
C TYR A 295 -21.48 -39.23 18.59
N LYS A 296 -21.95 -40.43 18.19
CA LYS A 296 -21.46 -41.73 18.66
C LYS A 296 -21.26 -41.77 20.19
N GLU A 297 -22.30 -41.35 20.92
CA GLU A 297 -22.43 -41.39 22.38
C GLU A 297 -21.44 -40.52 23.21
N LYS A 298 -20.34 -40.05 22.63
CA LYS A 298 -19.27 -39.38 23.40
C LYS A 298 -18.61 -38.16 22.76
N TYR A 299 -18.83 -37.87 21.48
CA TYR A 299 -18.19 -36.74 20.81
C TYR A 299 -19.17 -35.58 20.68
N GLN A 300 -18.86 -34.41 21.23
CA GLN A 300 -19.79 -33.28 21.26
C GLN A 300 -19.46 -32.23 20.18
N GLY A 301 -20.48 -31.80 19.43
CA GLY A 301 -20.34 -30.69 18.48
C GLY A 301 -19.45 -30.97 17.26
N VAL A 302 -19.16 -32.24 16.96
CA VAL A 302 -18.20 -32.62 15.91
C VAL A 302 -18.81 -32.81 14.52
N VAL A 303 -20.14 -32.85 14.41
CA VAL A 303 -20.87 -33.02 13.14
C VAL A 303 -22.03 -32.06 13.05
N ALA A 304 -22.39 -31.66 11.82
CA ALA A 304 -23.58 -30.87 11.57
C ALA A 304 -24.86 -31.67 11.88
N THR A 305 -25.89 -30.95 12.30
CA THR A 305 -27.26 -31.45 12.46
C THR A 305 -28.23 -30.43 11.87
N ASP A 306 -29.53 -30.72 11.85
CA ASP A 306 -30.54 -29.76 11.42
C ASP A 306 -30.47 -28.43 12.20
N ASN A 307 -30.03 -28.50 13.46
CA ASN A 307 -30.05 -27.41 14.43
C ASN A 307 -28.65 -26.93 14.87
N TYR A 308 -27.57 -27.46 14.30
CA TYR A 308 -26.19 -27.13 14.71
C TYR A 308 -25.23 -27.21 13.53
N LEU A 309 -24.29 -26.26 13.48
CA LEU A 309 -23.12 -26.30 12.61
C LEU A 309 -21.84 -26.31 13.47
N PRO A 310 -20.85 -27.18 13.16
CA PRO A 310 -19.53 -27.14 13.78
C PRO A 310 -18.80 -25.83 13.48
N THR A 311 -17.73 -25.55 14.23
CA THR A 311 -16.84 -24.43 13.95
C THR A 311 -16.24 -24.53 12.55
N LEU A 312 -16.12 -23.39 11.87
CA LEU A 312 -15.41 -23.29 10.61
C LEU A 312 -13.96 -22.92 10.89
N GLU A 313 -13.03 -23.86 10.69
CA GLU A 313 -11.61 -23.59 10.84
C GLU A 313 -11.11 -22.74 9.67
N LEU A 314 -10.43 -21.63 9.99
CA LEU A 314 -9.87 -20.67 9.03
C LEU A 314 -8.38 -20.92 8.81
N LEU A 315 -7.67 -21.33 9.85
CA LEU A 315 -6.24 -21.60 9.80
C LEU A 315 -5.88 -22.58 10.93
N ARG A 316 -5.32 -23.73 10.57
CA ARG A 316 -4.72 -24.67 11.53
C ARG A 316 -3.23 -24.43 11.62
N PHE A 317 -2.69 -24.35 12.83
CA PHE A 317 -1.26 -24.13 13.04
C PHE A 317 -0.72 -24.94 14.22
N PHE A 318 0.60 -25.01 14.30
CA PHE A 318 1.31 -25.56 15.45
C PHE A 318 2.33 -24.52 15.91
N THR A 319 2.32 -24.16 17.20
CA THR A 319 3.32 -23.23 17.72
C THR A 319 4.70 -23.87 17.64
N PRO A 320 5.77 -23.12 17.35
CA PRO A 320 7.12 -23.62 17.57
C PRO A 320 7.44 -23.69 19.07
N PHE A 321 8.49 -24.42 19.42
CA PHE A 321 8.99 -24.51 20.78
C PHE A 321 9.50 -23.16 21.31
N GLY A 322 8.74 -22.54 22.22
CA GLY A 322 9.25 -21.49 23.09
C GLY A 322 9.78 -20.21 22.41
N ILE A 323 9.41 -19.95 21.15
CA ILE A 323 9.94 -18.84 20.35
C ILE A 323 9.80 -17.50 21.10
N ARG A 324 10.82 -16.63 20.99
CA ARG A 324 10.99 -15.39 21.77
C ARG A 324 11.39 -15.63 23.22
N LYS A 325 10.54 -16.31 24.00
CA LYS A 325 10.73 -16.51 25.44
C LYS A 325 12.05 -17.22 25.75
N TYR A 326 12.42 -18.21 24.95
CA TYR A 326 13.58 -19.07 25.18
C TYR A 326 14.75 -18.80 24.23
N ASN A 327 14.66 -17.78 23.36
CA ASN A 327 15.69 -17.46 22.37
C ASN A 327 17.07 -17.26 23.02
N ALA A 328 17.15 -16.51 24.13
CA ALA A 328 18.41 -16.26 24.84
C ALA A 328 18.93 -17.47 25.64
N ALA A 329 18.04 -18.37 26.06
CA ALA A 329 18.41 -19.56 26.82
C ALA A 329 18.98 -20.67 25.92
N SER A 330 18.61 -20.68 24.63
CA SER A 330 19.05 -21.67 23.64
C SER A 330 20.20 -21.11 22.79
N ASN A 331 21.40 -20.97 23.35
CA ASN A 331 22.54 -20.44 22.61
C ASN A 331 23.23 -21.53 21.76
N ILE A 332 22.86 -21.62 20.49
CA ILE A 332 23.42 -22.57 19.53
C ILE A 332 24.25 -21.79 18.49
N LYS A 333 25.51 -22.19 18.30
CA LYS A 333 26.43 -21.53 17.36
C LYS A 333 25.83 -21.52 15.94
N GLY A 334 25.68 -20.33 15.37
CA GLY A 334 25.16 -20.13 14.01
C GLY A 334 23.63 -20.07 13.90
N TYR A 335 22.90 -20.20 15.01
CA TYR A 335 21.44 -20.05 15.02
C TYR A 335 21.06 -18.62 15.39
N ASN A 336 20.23 -18.00 14.56
CA ASN A 336 19.58 -16.72 14.83
C ASN A 336 18.07 -16.99 14.98
N TRP A 337 17.61 -17.13 16.22
CA TRP A 337 16.20 -17.40 16.50
C TRP A 337 15.32 -16.23 16.07
N ALA A 338 14.20 -16.53 15.41
CA ALA A 338 13.16 -15.53 15.15
C ALA A 338 12.43 -15.17 16.45
N ASP A 339 11.85 -13.97 16.51
CA ASP A 339 11.08 -13.51 17.68
C ASP A 339 9.58 -13.84 17.60
N SER A 340 9.10 -14.35 16.48
CA SER A 340 7.72 -14.83 16.33
C SER A 340 7.59 -15.79 15.15
N ALA A 341 6.52 -16.58 15.17
CA ALA A 341 6.06 -17.37 14.03
C ALA A 341 4.86 -16.67 13.38
N VAL A 342 4.88 -16.55 12.05
CA VAL A 342 3.79 -15.95 11.27
C VAL A 342 3.18 -17.01 10.38
N PHE A 343 1.89 -17.22 10.52
CA PHE A 343 1.08 -18.13 9.71
C PHE A 343 0.13 -17.29 8.87
N ARG A 344 0.06 -17.59 7.56
CA ARG A 344 -0.82 -16.89 6.64
C ARG A 344 -1.40 -17.86 5.63
N GLU A 345 -2.71 -17.83 5.45
CA GLU A 345 -3.44 -18.74 4.58
C GLU A 345 -4.43 -17.96 3.70
N ASP A 346 -4.55 -18.34 2.43
CA ASP A 346 -5.61 -17.86 1.54
C ASP A 346 -6.90 -18.62 1.91
N ILE A 347 -7.92 -17.88 2.30
CA ILE A 347 -9.23 -18.40 2.73
C ILE A 347 -10.36 -17.81 1.89
N THR A 348 -10.06 -17.45 0.63
CA THR A 348 -11.00 -16.78 -0.28
C THR A 348 -12.27 -17.60 -0.48
N GLU A 349 -12.21 -18.92 -0.47
CA GLU A 349 -13.36 -19.82 -0.59
C GLU A 349 -14.31 -19.76 0.61
N LEU A 350 -13.83 -19.32 1.79
CA LEU A 350 -14.64 -19.19 3.01
C LEU A 350 -15.37 -17.85 3.10
N GLN A 351 -15.06 -16.91 2.21
CA GLN A 351 -15.53 -15.53 2.24
C GLN A 351 -17.07 -15.38 2.33
N PRO A 352 -17.91 -16.22 1.67
CA PRO A 352 -19.37 -16.14 1.83
C PRO A 352 -19.88 -16.32 3.27
N ARG A 353 -19.10 -16.99 4.13
CA ARG A 353 -19.40 -17.21 5.55
C ARG A 353 -18.71 -16.18 6.47
N LEU A 354 -17.91 -15.27 5.93
CA LEU A 354 -17.06 -14.31 6.65
C LEU A 354 -17.42 -12.86 6.33
N GLN A 355 -18.70 -12.52 6.51
CA GLN A 355 -19.25 -11.18 6.29
C GLN A 355 -20.24 -10.81 7.38
N GLY A 356 -20.43 -9.51 7.63
CA GLY A 356 -21.32 -9.04 8.68
C GLY A 356 -20.80 -9.33 10.09
N GLU A 357 -21.71 -9.50 11.06
CA GLU A 357 -21.32 -9.81 12.44
C GLU A 357 -20.96 -11.29 12.57
N VAL A 358 -19.72 -11.57 12.97
CA VAL A 358 -19.21 -12.93 13.14
C VAL A 358 -18.44 -13.06 14.46
N TRP A 359 -18.37 -14.29 14.97
CA TRP A 359 -17.51 -14.66 16.10
C TRP A 359 -16.25 -15.32 15.56
N ILE A 360 -15.10 -14.66 15.74
CA ILE A 360 -13.78 -15.21 15.40
C ILE A 360 -13.07 -15.59 16.68
N GLY A 361 -12.41 -16.74 16.67
CA GLY A 361 -11.65 -17.26 17.79
C GLY A 361 -10.28 -17.77 17.44
N VAL A 362 -9.45 -17.86 18.47
CA VAL A 362 -8.15 -18.53 18.44
C VAL A 362 -8.11 -19.50 19.62
N PHE A 363 -7.66 -20.71 19.35
CA PHE A 363 -7.39 -21.73 20.34
C PHE A 363 -5.91 -22.09 20.29
N ILE A 364 -5.27 -22.24 21.46
CA ILE A 364 -3.96 -22.87 21.62
C ILE A 364 -4.06 -23.82 22.82
N GLY A 365 -3.94 -25.13 22.57
CA GLY A 365 -4.08 -26.15 23.61
C GLY A 365 -2.87 -26.24 24.52
N ASN A 366 -2.82 -25.40 25.56
CA ASN A 366 -1.71 -25.36 26.51
C ASN A 366 -2.16 -25.52 27.97
N TYR A 367 -1.18 -25.68 28.87
CA TYR A 367 -1.36 -25.75 30.32
C TYR A 367 -0.42 -24.78 31.06
N ASP A 368 0.15 -23.82 30.35
CA ASP A 368 1.10 -22.85 30.90
C ASP A 368 0.38 -21.56 31.30
N LYS A 369 0.87 -20.88 32.34
CA LYS A 369 0.26 -19.63 32.83
C LYS A 369 0.77 -18.38 32.11
N GLY A 370 1.95 -18.47 31.48
CA GLY A 370 2.61 -17.38 30.80
C GLY A 370 2.00 -17.06 29.45
#